data_AF-X1SYP8-F1
#
_entry.id   AF-X1SYP8-F1
#
_cell.length_a   1.000
_cell.length_b   1.000
_cell.length_c   1.000
_cell.angle_alpha   90.00
_cell.angle_beta   90.00
_cell.angle_gamma   90.00
#
_symmetry.space_group_name_H-M   'P 1'
#
loop_
_entity.id
_entity.type
_entity.pdbx_description
1 polymer ?
#
loop_
_entity_poly.entity_id
_entity_poly.type
_entity_poly.pdbx_seq_one_letter_code
_entity_poly.pdbx_strand_id
1 'polypeptide(L)'
;GIDLPGEKKGLLPDRAFLEKKYGKNWTEGHIFNLSIGQGDLLATPLQMACAYTAFANDGEIVVPHVTKTDDYAYHTADISPASIEIIKEMLAGVVAFGTGGLARLDDYVVCGKTGTVQNPHGDDHALFIGYGPGDAPDILVCLVMENAGHGGSVAAPAVGKIIRTFLNNTRLTQYAKED
;
A
#
# COMPACT_ATOMS: atom_id res chain seq x y z
N GLY A 1 -0.81 15.81 4.71
CA GLY A 1 -0.65 15.63 3.26
C GLY A 1 0.80 15.85 2.90
N ILE A 2 1.17 15.57 1.67
CA ILE A 2 2.57 15.74 1.21
C ILE A 2 2.94 17.22 1.08
N ASP A 3 4.24 17.52 1.14
CA ASP A 3 4.84 18.86 0.96
C ASP A 3 4.83 19.32 -0.52
N LEU A 4 3.88 18.85 -1.33
CA LEU A 4 3.71 19.22 -2.74
C LEU A 4 2.30 19.77 -3.03
N PRO A 5 2.18 20.77 -3.92
CA PRO A 5 0.88 21.23 -4.39
C PRO A 5 0.21 20.16 -5.27
N GLY A 6 -1.12 20.16 -5.29
CA GLY A 6 -1.91 19.33 -6.20
C GLY A 6 -2.35 17.97 -5.65
N GLU A 7 -2.05 17.65 -4.39
CA GLU A 7 -2.62 16.47 -3.72
C GLU A 7 -4.15 16.53 -3.77
N LYS A 8 -4.76 15.48 -4.34
CA LYS A 8 -6.21 15.32 -4.38
C LYS A 8 -6.70 14.71 -3.07
N LYS A 9 -7.86 15.18 -2.62
CA LYS A 9 -8.56 14.54 -1.50
C LYS A 9 -9.10 13.19 -1.97
N GLY A 10 -8.92 12.17 -1.14
CA GLY A 10 -9.69 10.94 -1.24
C GLY A 10 -11.12 11.15 -0.77
N LEU A 11 -11.92 10.09 -0.82
CA LEU A 11 -13.27 10.04 -0.30
C LEU A 11 -13.42 8.75 0.49
N LEU A 12 -13.59 8.88 1.81
CA LEU A 12 -14.06 7.80 2.68
C LEU A 12 -15.55 8.07 2.98
N PRO A 13 -16.47 7.33 2.36
CA PRO A 13 -17.90 7.54 2.55
C PRO A 13 -18.31 7.23 3.98
N ASP A 14 -18.89 8.21 4.66
CA ASP A 14 -19.58 8.01 5.94
C ASP A 14 -21.09 7.85 5.73
N ARG A 15 -21.80 7.55 6.82
CA ARG A 15 -23.26 7.39 6.76
C ARG A 15 -23.96 8.64 6.22
N ALA A 16 -23.52 9.83 6.61
CA ALA A 16 -24.12 11.08 6.18
C ALA A 16 -23.96 11.32 4.67
N PHE A 17 -22.78 11.01 4.12
CA PHE A 17 -22.51 11.05 2.68
C PHE A 17 -23.45 10.11 1.92
N LEU A 18 -23.60 8.89 2.42
CA LEU A 18 -24.38 7.84 1.76
C LEU A 18 -25.88 8.13 1.82
N GLU A 19 -26.39 8.61 2.95
CA GLU A 19 -27.78 9.09 3.10
C GLU A 19 -28.04 10.30 2.18
N LYS A 20 -27.09 11.22 2.05
CA LYS A 20 -27.22 12.37 1.14
C LYS A 20 -27.22 11.96 -0.33
N LYS A 21 -26.35 11.02 -0.73
CA LYS A 21 -26.20 10.60 -2.13
C LYS A 21 -27.33 9.68 -2.59
N TYR A 22 -27.68 8.68 -1.79
CA TYR A 22 -28.62 7.62 -2.18
C TYR A 22 -30.02 7.78 -1.54
N GLY A 23 -30.18 8.61 -0.51
CA GLY A 23 -31.46 8.81 0.16
C GLY A 23 -32.02 7.49 0.70
N LYS A 24 -33.27 7.19 0.35
CA LYS A 24 -33.95 5.95 0.75
C LYS A 24 -33.39 4.68 0.09
N ASN A 25 -32.55 4.83 -0.94
CA ASN A 25 -31.92 3.69 -1.65
C ASN A 25 -30.57 3.29 -1.05
N TRP A 26 -30.10 4.00 -0.01
CA TRP A 26 -28.97 3.57 0.79
C TRP A 26 -29.27 2.23 1.48
N THR A 27 -28.34 1.28 1.40
CA THR A 27 -28.47 -0.06 1.98
C THR A 27 -27.14 -0.56 2.53
N GLU A 28 -27.17 -1.57 3.40
CA GLU A 28 -25.97 -2.25 3.90
C GLU A 28 -25.10 -2.85 2.78
N GLY A 29 -25.68 -3.15 1.61
CA GLY A 29 -24.96 -3.62 0.42
C GLY A 29 -23.80 -2.70 0.00
N HIS A 30 -23.97 -1.40 0.20
CA HIS A 30 -22.91 -0.44 -0.09
C HIS A 30 -21.77 -0.51 0.94
N ILE A 31 -22.05 -0.82 2.21
CA ILE A 31 -21.01 -1.02 3.24
C ILE A 31 -20.13 -2.21 2.86
N PHE A 32 -20.73 -3.29 2.37
CA PHE A 32 -19.99 -4.46 1.89
C PHE A 32 -19.09 -4.14 0.68
N ASN A 33 -19.52 -3.25 -0.21
CA ASN A 33 -18.66 -2.79 -1.29
C ASN A 33 -17.48 -1.97 -0.74
N LEU A 34 -17.72 -1.09 0.23
CA LEU A 34 -16.66 -0.27 0.83
C LEU A 34 -15.59 -1.12 1.53
N SER A 35 -15.97 -2.23 2.18
CA SER A 35 -15.02 -3.09 2.91
C SER A 35 -13.99 -3.79 2.01
N ILE A 36 -14.31 -3.96 0.73
CA ILE A 36 -13.39 -4.50 -0.28
C ILE A 36 -12.77 -3.42 -1.18
N GLY A 37 -13.03 -2.14 -0.87
CA GLY A 37 -12.53 -0.99 -1.62
C GLY A 37 -13.27 -0.69 -2.93
N GLN A 38 -14.53 -1.13 -3.04
CA GLN A 38 -15.41 -0.88 -4.19
C GLN A 38 -16.46 0.19 -3.87
N GLY A 39 -17.11 0.72 -4.90
CA GLY A 39 -18.16 1.73 -4.78
C GLY A 39 -17.61 3.16 -4.70
N ASP A 40 -17.97 3.89 -3.65
CA ASP A 40 -17.65 5.32 -3.51
C ASP A 40 -16.32 5.62 -2.83
N LEU A 41 -15.57 4.59 -2.44
CA LEU A 41 -14.25 4.77 -1.83
C LEU A 41 -13.27 5.27 -2.88
N LEU A 42 -12.63 6.41 -2.61
CA LEU A 42 -11.54 6.94 -3.42
C LEU A 42 -10.31 7.15 -2.54
N ALA A 43 -9.19 6.56 -2.94
CA ALA A 43 -7.90 6.77 -2.30
C ALA A 43 -6.83 7.03 -3.35
N THR A 44 -5.93 7.96 -3.08
CA THR A 44 -4.76 8.14 -3.94
C THR A 44 -3.71 7.06 -3.65
N PRO A 45 -2.84 6.71 -4.62
CA PRO A 45 -1.73 5.80 -4.36
C PRO A 45 -0.85 6.21 -3.18
N LEU A 46 -0.64 7.52 -2.99
CA LEU A 46 0.12 8.03 -1.86
C LEU A 46 -0.59 7.80 -0.52
N GLN A 47 -1.92 8.01 -0.46
CA GLN A 47 -2.70 7.72 0.75
C GLN A 47 -2.66 6.23 1.10
N MET A 48 -2.72 5.36 0.09
CA MET A 48 -2.59 3.91 0.32
C MET A 48 -1.18 3.55 0.80
N ALA A 49 -0.14 4.15 0.23
CA ALA A 49 1.24 3.95 0.67
C ALA A 49 1.43 4.35 2.14
N CYS A 50 0.96 5.53 2.54
CA CYS A 50 0.98 6.00 3.93
C CYS A 50 0.19 5.08 4.87
N ALA A 51 -0.99 4.60 4.46
CA ALA A 51 -1.75 3.66 5.27
C ALA A 51 -0.98 2.35 5.54
N TYR A 52 -0.25 1.85 4.55
CA TYR A 52 0.55 0.63 4.72
C TYR A 52 1.81 0.83 5.58
N THR A 53 2.29 2.06 5.77
CA THR A 53 3.40 2.28 6.71
C THR A 53 2.98 1.96 8.14
N ALA A 54 1.69 2.04 8.49
CA ALA A 54 1.20 1.62 9.80
C ALA A 54 1.56 0.15 10.09
N PHE A 55 1.59 -0.71 9.07
CA PHE A 55 1.96 -2.11 9.23
C PHE A 55 3.47 -2.32 9.15
N ALA A 56 4.16 -1.54 8.33
CA ALA A 56 5.62 -1.61 8.20
C ALA A 56 6.35 -1.04 9.44
N ASN A 57 5.75 -0.07 10.12
CA ASN A 57 6.35 0.69 11.23
C ASN A 57 5.57 0.49 12.54
N ASP A 58 5.03 -0.70 12.78
CA ASP A 58 4.44 -1.11 14.07
C ASP A 58 3.40 -0.14 14.66
N GLY A 59 2.58 0.46 13.79
CA GLY A 59 1.49 1.37 14.15
C GLY A 59 1.74 2.82 13.75
N GLU A 60 2.92 3.17 13.23
CA GLU A 60 3.23 4.54 12.82
C GLU A 60 2.92 4.81 11.34
N ILE A 61 2.00 5.74 11.10
CA ILE A 61 1.66 6.27 9.78
C ILE A 61 2.61 7.43 9.48
N VAL A 62 3.43 7.29 8.44
CA VAL A 62 4.39 8.32 8.02
C VAL A 62 3.65 9.49 7.38
N VAL A 63 3.99 10.71 7.78
CA VAL A 63 3.63 11.92 7.02
C VAL A 63 4.62 12.05 5.86
N PRO A 64 4.18 11.90 4.60
CA PRO A 64 5.08 11.86 3.46
C PRO A 64 5.68 13.24 3.17
N HIS A 65 6.95 13.28 2.78
CA HIS A 65 7.64 14.48 2.34
C HIS A 65 8.64 14.13 1.22
N VAL A 66 8.90 15.09 0.34
CA VAL A 66 9.90 14.97 -0.74
C VAL A 66 11.23 15.59 -0.31
N THR A 67 11.17 16.68 0.45
CA THR A 67 12.37 17.39 0.91
C THR A 67 13.09 16.58 1.98
N LYS A 68 14.40 16.37 1.87
CA LYS A 68 15.16 15.67 2.91
C LYS A 68 15.10 16.48 4.20
N THR A 69 14.71 15.83 5.29
CA THR A 69 14.63 16.39 6.64
C THR A 69 15.19 15.39 7.65
N ASP A 70 15.60 15.88 8.81
CA ASP A 70 15.92 15.06 9.98
C ASP A 70 14.75 15.00 10.98
N ASP A 71 13.71 15.82 10.77
CA ASP A 71 12.51 15.88 11.58
C ASP A 71 11.33 15.20 10.84
N TYR A 72 11.17 13.91 11.11
CA TYR A 72 10.11 13.07 10.52
C TYR A 72 8.87 13.09 11.41
N ALA A 73 7.71 13.34 10.80
CA ALA A 73 6.43 13.34 11.48
C ALA A 73 5.65 12.04 11.24
N TYR A 74 4.96 11.59 12.29
CA TYR A 74 4.16 10.36 12.29
C TYR A 74 2.80 10.60 12.92
N HIS A 75 1.83 9.79 12.51
CA HIS A 75 0.55 9.62 13.19
C HIS A 75 0.46 8.21 13.76
N THR A 76 -0.11 8.05 14.95
CA THR A 76 -0.37 6.72 15.52
C THR A 76 -1.67 6.16 14.97
N ALA A 77 -1.61 4.97 14.39
CA ALA A 77 -2.79 4.22 13.99
C ALA A 77 -3.51 3.66 15.23
N ASP A 78 -4.83 3.75 15.25
CA ASP A 78 -5.67 3.12 16.28
C ASP A 78 -5.85 1.63 15.97
N ILE A 79 -4.76 0.87 16.07
CA ILE A 79 -4.72 -0.58 15.79
C ILE A 79 -3.89 -1.24 16.87
N SER A 80 -4.39 -2.36 17.43
CA SER A 80 -3.65 -3.08 18.46
C SER A 80 -2.35 -3.70 17.90
N PRO A 81 -1.26 -3.76 18.69
CA PRO A 81 -0.02 -4.42 18.26
C PRO A 81 -0.24 -5.87 17.81
N ALA A 82 -1.11 -6.62 18.50
CA ALA A 82 -1.44 -7.99 18.12
C ALA A 82 -2.12 -8.07 16.73
N SER A 83 -2.98 -7.11 16.39
CA SER A 83 -3.59 -7.03 15.06
C SER A 83 -2.56 -6.67 13.99
N ILE A 84 -1.62 -5.79 14.29
CA ILE A 84 -0.53 -5.41 13.37
C ILE A 84 0.31 -6.64 13.03
N GLU A 85 0.73 -7.41 14.02
CA GLU A 85 1.53 -8.63 13.79
C GLU A 85 0.79 -9.66 12.93
N ILE A 86 -0.50 -9.90 13.20
CA ILE A 86 -1.33 -10.78 12.36
C ILE A 86 -1.39 -10.26 10.91
N ILE A 87 -1.54 -8.95 10.71
CA ILE A 87 -1.58 -8.35 9.38
C ILE A 87 -0.22 -8.49 8.67
N LYS A 88 0.90 -8.26 9.37
CA LYS A 88 2.26 -8.43 8.81
C LYS A 88 2.48 -9.87 8.33
N GLU A 89 2.07 -10.86 9.12
CA GLU A 89 2.11 -12.28 8.73
C GLU A 89 1.24 -12.56 7.49
N MET A 90 0.02 -12.02 7.45
CA MET A 90 -0.87 -12.17 6.30
C MET A 90 -0.29 -11.53 5.03
N LEU A 91 0.31 -10.34 5.14
CA LEU A 91 0.96 -9.64 4.03
C LEU A 91 2.19 -10.38 3.51
N ALA A 92 3.02 -10.94 4.40
CA ALA A 92 4.10 -11.84 4.02
C ALA A 92 3.54 -13.09 3.31
N GLY A 93 2.44 -13.64 3.82
CA GLY A 93 1.79 -14.82 3.26
C GLY A 93 1.28 -14.63 1.83
N VAL A 94 0.73 -13.44 1.51
CA VAL A 94 0.31 -13.11 0.15
C VAL A 94 1.45 -13.24 -0.86
N VAL A 95 2.68 -12.90 -0.46
CA VAL A 95 3.87 -13.01 -1.32
C VAL A 95 4.50 -14.39 -1.24
N ALA A 96 4.51 -15.02 -0.07
CA ALA A 96 5.13 -16.33 0.10
C ALA A 96 4.35 -17.44 -0.64
N PHE A 97 3.02 -17.44 -0.51
CA PHE A 97 2.14 -18.52 -0.98
C PHE A 97 0.84 -18.04 -1.65
N GLY A 98 0.62 -16.73 -1.76
CA GLY A 98 -0.61 -16.15 -2.31
C GLY A 98 -0.45 -15.51 -3.68
N THR A 99 -1.37 -14.58 -3.96
CA THR A 99 -1.49 -13.89 -5.26
C THR A 99 -0.33 -12.92 -5.56
N GLY A 100 0.49 -12.57 -4.57
CA GLY A 100 1.65 -11.70 -4.70
C GLY A 100 2.95 -12.45 -5.01
N GLY A 101 2.89 -13.76 -5.29
CA GLY A 101 4.07 -14.64 -5.44
C GLY A 101 5.18 -14.13 -6.35
N LEU A 102 4.86 -13.35 -7.38
CA LEU A 102 5.84 -12.79 -8.31
C LEU A 102 6.66 -11.62 -7.74
N ALA A 103 6.31 -11.08 -6.58
CA ALA A 103 7.10 -10.10 -5.84
C ALA A 103 8.16 -10.75 -4.93
N ARG A 104 8.15 -12.08 -4.77
CA ARG A 104 9.03 -12.81 -3.85
C ARG A 104 10.51 -12.64 -4.22
N LEU A 105 11.34 -12.48 -3.20
CA LEU A 105 12.80 -12.41 -3.30
C LEU A 105 13.42 -13.54 -2.47
N ASP A 106 14.61 -13.98 -2.85
CA ASP A 106 15.32 -15.06 -2.15
C ASP A 106 16.02 -14.55 -0.89
N ASP A 107 16.59 -13.34 -0.94
CA ASP A 107 17.41 -12.76 0.14
C ASP A 107 16.61 -11.98 1.18
N TYR A 108 15.35 -11.66 0.89
CA TYR A 108 14.52 -10.78 1.72
C TYR A 108 13.07 -11.25 1.76
N VAL A 109 12.46 -11.18 2.94
CA VAL A 109 11.01 -11.31 3.07
C VAL A 109 10.36 -10.04 2.53
N VAL A 110 9.44 -10.21 1.58
CA VAL A 110 8.61 -9.12 1.04
C VAL A 110 7.19 -9.32 1.55
N CYS A 111 6.63 -8.27 2.14
CA CYS A 111 5.25 -8.23 2.59
C CYS A 111 4.44 -7.39 1.62
N GLY A 112 3.23 -7.80 1.24
CA GLY A 112 2.44 -6.97 0.33
C GLY A 112 1.05 -7.49 0.02
N LYS A 113 0.32 -6.73 -0.78
CA LYS A 113 -1.04 -7.06 -1.20
C LYS A 113 -1.30 -6.68 -2.65
N THR A 114 -1.95 -7.59 -3.35
CA THR A 114 -2.52 -7.39 -4.68
C THR A 114 -3.82 -6.58 -4.62
N GLY A 115 -3.99 -5.68 -5.58
CA GLY A 115 -5.26 -5.04 -5.88
C GLY A 115 -5.56 -5.14 -7.38
N THR A 116 -6.84 -5.32 -7.69
CA THR A 116 -7.36 -5.16 -9.05
C THR A 116 -8.41 -4.06 -8.95
N VAL A 117 -8.12 -2.89 -9.52
CA VAL A 117 -9.07 -1.78 -9.53
C VAL A 117 -9.89 -1.92 -10.81
N GLN A 118 -11.19 -2.17 -10.65
CA GLN A 118 -12.06 -2.41 -11.79
C GLN A 118 -12.17 -1.16 -12.65
N ASN A 119 -11.95 -1.32 -13.95
CA ASN A 119 -12.16 -0.26 -14.92
C ASN A 119 -13.36 -0.60 -15.81
N PRO A 120 -14.51 0.09 -15.68
CA PRO A 120 -15.68 -0.19 -16.52
C PRO A 120 -15.48 0.17 -18.01
N HIS A 121 -14.38 0.82 -18.37
CA HIS A 121 -14.10 1.31 -19.73
C HIS A 121 -12.89 0.65 -20.40
N GLY A 122 -12.33 -0.42 -19.83
CA GLY A 122 -11.16 -1.09 -20.37
C GLY A 122 -10.65 -2.20 -19.46
N ASP A 123 -9.37 -2.54 -19.59
CA ASP A 123 -8.74 -3.47 -18.66
C ASP A 123 -8.65 -2.86 -17.25
N ASP A 124 -8.78 -3.72 -16.24
CA ASP A 124 -8.60 -3.35 -14.86
C ASP A 124 -7.20 -2.74 -14.62
N HIS A 125 -7.08 -1.90 -13.60
CA HIS A 125 -5.77 -1.38 -13.20
C HIS A 125 -5.08 -2.36 -12.26
N ALA A 126 -3.82 -2.64 -12.54
CA ALA A 126 -2.99 -3.52 -11.73
C ALA A 126 -2.41 -2.73 -10.56
N LEU A 127 -2.81 -3.07 -9.34
CA LEU A 127 -2.28 -2.47 -8.11
C LEU A 127 -1.47 -3.52 -7.32
N PHE A 128 -0.32 -3.11 -6.82
CA PHE A 128 0.39 -3.86 -5.79
C PHE A 128 1.05 -2.88 -4.82
N ILE A 129 0.89 -3.15 -3.53
CA ILE A 129 1.62 -2.45 -2.47
C ILE A 129 2.48 -3.47 -1.76
N GLY A 130 3.76 -3.21 -1.62
CA GLY A 130 4.66 -4.08 -0.87
C GLY A 130 5.79 -3.33 -0.22
N TYR A 131 6.31 -3.90 0.86
CA TYR A 131 7.47 -3.39 1.58
C TYR A 131 8.44 -4.53 1.92
N GLY A 132 9.68 -4.16 2.21
CA GLY A 132 10.70 -5.11 2.66
C GLY A 132 11.97 -4.42 3.16
N PRO A 133 12.84 -5.15 3.88
CA PRO A 133 12.63 -6.48 4.45
C PRO A 133 11.44 -6.54 5.43
N GLY A 134 10.76 -7.69 5.55
CA GLY A 134 9.52 -7.79 6.33
C GLY A 134 9.66 -7.56 7.83
N ASP A 135 10.85 -7.78 8.38
CA ASP A 135 11.23 -7.65 9.79
C ASP A 135 11.82 -6.29 10.16
N ALA A 136 12.55 -5.67 9.23
CA ALA A 136 13.08 -4.31 9.36
C ALA A 136 12.86 -3.54 8.06
N PRO A 137 11.63 -3.06 7.79
CA PRO A 137 11.29 -2.43 6.51
C PRO A 137 12.12 -1.18 6.23
N ASP A 138 12.75 -1.14 5.06
CA ASP A 138 13.57 -0.01 4.61
C ASP A 138 12.96 0.68 3.38
N ILE A 139 12.08 -0.02 2.67
CA ILE A 139 11.36 0.51 1.51
C ILE A 139 9.93 -0.01 1.46
N LEU A 140 9.01 0.88 1.09
CA LEU A 140 7.64 0.58 0.70
C LEU A 140 7.37 1.13 -0.70
N VAL A 141 6.72 0.33 -1.53
CA VAL A 141 6.36 0.69 -2.90
C VAL A 141 4.87 0.43 -3.12
N CYS A 142 4.13 1.47 -3.51
CA CYS A 142 2.78 1.37 -4.03
C CYS A 142 2.80 1.63 -5.54
N LEU A 143 2.48 0.62 -6.34
CA LEU A 143 2.48 0.71 -7.79
C LEU A 143 1.08 0.48 -8.35
N VAL A 144 0.58 1.46 -9.10
CA VAL A 144 -0.62 1.34 -9.93
C VAL A 144 -0.19 1.41 -11.39
N MET A 145 -0.62 0.44 -12.19
CA MET A 145 -0.52 0.49 -13.64
C MET A 145 -1.92 0.49 -14.24
N GLU A 146 -2.25 1.59 -14.90
CA GLU A 146 -3.55 1.77 -15.55
C GLU A 146 -3.70 0.83 -16.74
N ASN A 147 -4.87 0.21 -16.86
CA ASN A 147 -5.26 -0.69 -17.95
C ASN A 147 -4.27 -1.83 -18.19
N ALA A 148 -3.81 -2.46 -17.11
CA ALA A 148 -2.76 -3.48 -17.13
C ALA A 148 -3.23 -4.83 -16.60
N GLY A 149 -4.52 -5.00 -16.33
CA GLY A 149 -5.11 -6.22 -15.82
C GLY A 149 -4.76 -6.48 -14.35
N HIS A 150 -4.22 -7.66 -14.05
CA HIS A 150 -4.14 -8.17 -12.68
C HIS A 150 -2.89 -7.69 -11.92
N GLY A 151 -3.09 -7.18 -10.70
CA GLY A 151 -2.01 -6.72 -9.81
C GLY A 151 -0.91 -7.76 -9.56
N GLY A 152 -1.29 -9.03 -9.39
CA GLY A 152 -0.33 -10.12 -9.11
C GLY A 152 0.58 -10.47 -10.29
N SER A 153 0.11 -10.36 -11.54
CA SER A 153 0.90 -10.74 -12.72
C SER A 153 1.75 -9.59 -13.27
N VAL A 154 1.35 -8.34 -13.03
CA VAL A 154 2.03 -7.16 -13.60
C VAL A 154 2.69 -6.29 -12.54
N ALA A 155 1.93 -5.84 -11.53
CA ALA A 155 2.46 -4.90 -10.53
C ALA A 155 3.38 -5.58 -9.51
N ALA A 156 3.05 -6.78 -9.04
CA ALA A 156 3.87 -7.52 -8.08
C ALA A 156 5.33 -7.76 -8.55
N PRO A 157 5.61 -8.29 -9.77
CA PRO A 157 7.00 -8.47 -10.20
C PRO A 157 7.75 -7.16 -10.41
N ALA A 158 7.06 -6.07 -10.79
CA ALA A 158 7.69 -4.76 -10.91
C ALA A 158 8.10 -4.22 -9.52
N VAL A 159 7.21 -4.33 -8.53
CA VAL A 159 7.50 -3.95 -7.14
C VAL A 159 8.64 -4.78 -6.56
N GLY A 160 8.64 -6.11 -6.73
CA GLY A 160 9.72 -6.97 -6.27
C GLY A 160 11.09 -6.56 -6.87
N LYS A 161 11.14 -6.19 -8.15
CA LYS A 161 12.37 -5.68 -8.79
C LYS A 161 12.84 -4.36 -8.19
N ILE A 162 11.92 -3.42 -7.90
CA ILE A 162 12.25 -2.13 -7.28
C ILE A 162 12.85 -2.36 -5.89
N ILE A 163 12.16 -3.16 -5.05
CA ILE A 163 12.61 -3.48 -3.69
C ILE A 163 14.01 -4.12 -3.73
N ARG A 164 14.21 -5.15 -4.55
CA ARG A 164 15.52 -5.81 -4.70
C ARG A 164 16.62 -4.82 -5.11
N THR A 165 16.33 -3.97 -6.08
CA THR A 165 17.33 -3.01 -6.60
C THR A 165 17.71 -2.00 -5.55
N PHE A 166 16.74 -1.49 -4.79
CA PHE A 166 16.99 -0.57 -3.69
C PHE A 166 17.86 -1.22 -2.60
N LEU A 167 17.43 -2.38 -2.08
CA LEU A 167 18.12 -3.05 -0.98
C LEU A 167 19.56 -3.48 -1.34
N ASN A 168 19.79 -3.92 -2.59
CA ASN A 168 21.13 -4.28 -3.04
C ASN A 168 22.05 -3.06 -3.17
N ASN A 169 21.53 -1.92 -3.65
CA ASN A 169 22.32 -0.69 -3.75
C ASN A 169 22.65 -0.09 -2.37
N THR A 170 21.69 -0.15 -1.43
CA THR A 170 21.93 0.27 -0.03
C THR A 170 23.05 -0.56 0.61
N ARG A 171 23.04 -1.90 0.42
CA ARG A 171 24.16 -2.75 0.88
C ARG A 171 25.50 -2.37 0.26
N LEU A 172 25.56 -2.18 -1.06
CA LEU A 172 26.82 -1.81 -1.74
C LEU A 172 27.37 -0.46 -1.25
N THR A 173 26.51 0.51 -0.98
CA THR A 173 26.93 1.82 -0.46
C THR A 173 27.36 1.78 1.00
N GLN A 174 26.88 0.83 1.80
CA GLN A 174 27.39 0.61 3.16
C GLN A 174 28.82 0.06 3.12
N TYR A 175 29.08 -0.97 2.30
CA TYR A 175 30.44 -1.50 2.13
C TYR A 175 31.44 -0.45 1.65
N ALA A 176 31.06 0.40 0.69
CA ALA A 176 31.92 1.46 0.18
C ALA A 176 32.25 2.58 1.19
N LYS A 177 31.59 2.63 2.35
CA LYS A 177 31.87 3.61 3.42
C LYS A 177 32.72 3.03 4.55
N GLU A 178 32.93 1.71 4.58
CA GLU A 178 33.71 1.01 5.61
C GLU A 178 35.19 0.82 5.19
N ASP A 179 35.54 1.18 3.95
CA ASP A 179 36.91 1.29 3.41
C ASP A 179 37.40 2.74 3.39
#